data_AF-A0A5K3FA23-F1
#
_entry.id   AF-A0A5K3FA23-F1
#
_cell.length_a   1.000
_cell.length_b   1.000
_cell.length_c   1.000
_cell.angle_alpha   90.00
_cell.angle_beta   90.00
_cell.angle_gamma   90.00
#
_symmetry.space_group_name_H-M   'P 1'
#
loop_
_entity.id
_entity.type
_entity.pdbx_description
1 polymer ?
#
loop_
_entity_poly.entity_id
_entity_poly.type
_entity_poly.pdbx_seq_one_letter_code
_entity_poly.pdbx_strand_id
1 'polypeptide(L)'
;MAKVSITGCFKCVKYALFAFCLVSWILGLVAFIWGIVARTTGHFGPLEAHMPTVTSGANLLIAVGFIIMFVGFLGCCGAIRESQFLLMAFYFSVFMCFSLLMAAGLWAVAWQPRLPIYLHNSLEKLVKSYKTDGDPEDVNILNFIQNKFVCCGAVGVVDYSNSPVPTSCGSSHQEQTQRPL
;
A
#
# COMPACT_ATOMS: atom_id res chain seq x y z
N MET A 1 -18.44 -6.75 -48.44
CA MET A 1 -18.49 -7.83 -47.44
C MET A 1 -17.47 -7.52 -46.33
N ALA A 2 -17.87 -6.86 -45.25
CA ALA A 2 -16.98 -6.54 -44.11
C ALA A 2 -17.72 -6.53 -42.76
N LYS A 3 -18.86 -7.25 -42.68
CA LYS A 3 -19.72 -7.26 -41.48
C LYS A 3 -19.36 -8.36 -40.47
N VAL A 4 -18.57 -9.37 -40.87
CA VAL A 4 -18.32 -10.58 -40.06
C VAL A 4 -17.11 -10.44 -39.12
N SER A 5 -16.10 -9.61 -39.46
CA SER A 5 -14.93 -9.42 -38.59
C SER A 5 -15.21 -8.52 -37.37
N ILE A 6 -16.17 -7.60 -37.49
CA ILE A 6 -16.52 -6.66 -36.41
C ILE A 6 -17.29 -7.40 -35.30
N THR A 7 -18.25 -8.26 -35.64
CA THR A 7 -19.06 -8.97 -34.64
C THR A 7 -18.25 -9.96 -33.79
N GLY A 8 -17.24 -10.61 -34.37
CA GLY A 8 -16.31 -11.49 -33.62
C GLY A 8 -15.42 -10.70 -32.66
N CYS A 9 -14.87 -9.57 -33.12
CA CYS A 9 -14.05 -8.67 -32.31
C CYS A 9 -14.83 -8.12 -31.11
N PHE A 10 -16.07 -7.66 -31.32
CA PHE A 10 -16.94 -7.17 -30.23
C PHE A 10 -17.25 -8.25 -29.18
N LYS A 11 -17.42 -9.52 -29.59
CA LYS A 11 -17.59 -10.63 -28.65
C LYS A 11 -16.32 -10.90 -27.84
N CYS A 12 -15.14 -10.97 -28.50
CA CYS A 12 -13.87 -11.12 -27.79
C CYS A 12 -13.64 -10.00 -26.77
N VAL A 13 -13.90 -8.75 -27.13
CA VAL A 13 -13.76 -7.61 -26.22
C VAL A 13 -14.74 -7.72 -25.04
N LYS A 14 -16.00 -8.10 -25.27
CA LYS A 14 -16.98 -8.30 -24.19
C LYS A 14 -16.55 -9.39 -23.20
N TYR A 15 -16.07 -10.52 -23.69
CA TYR A 15 -15.58 -11.61 -22.84
C TYR A 15 -14.27 -11.26 -22.12
N ALA A 16 -13.35 -10.55 -22.79
CA ALA A 16 -12.11 -10.08 -22.17
C ALA A 16 -12.39 -9.07 -21.04
N LEU A 17 -13.31 -8.12 -21.25
CA LEU A 17 -13.74 -7.17 -20.23
C LEU A 17 -14.40 -7.88 -19.03
N PHE A 18 -15.27 -8.85 -19.30
CA PHE A 18 -15.91 -9.65 -18.25
C PHE A 18 -14.88 -10.44 -17.42
N ALA A 19 -13.94 -11.12 -18.08
CA ALA A 19 -12.88 -11.87 -17.42
C ALA A 19 -11.99 -10.95 -16.58
N PHE A 20 -11.56 -9.81 -17.13
CA PHE A 20 -10.76 -8.83 -16.40
C PHE A 20 -11.49 -8.27 -15.18
N CYS A 21 -12.78 -7.94 -15.31
CA CYS A 21 -13.60 -7.44 -14.20
C CYS A 21 -13.83 -8.51 -13.11
N LEU A 22 -13.96 -9.78 -13.50
CA LEU A 22 -14.06 -10.88 -12.54
C LEU A 22 -12.75 -11.07 -11.77
N VAL A 23 -11.61 -11.05 -12.47
CA VAL A 23 -10.30 -11.17 -11.82
C VAL A 23 -10.08 -10.00 -10.87
N SER A 24 -10.37 -8.75 -11.30
CA SER A 24 -10.21 -7.59 -10.43
C SER A 24 -11.15 -7.64 -9.22
N TRP A 25 -12.38 -8.14 -9.39
CA TRP A 25 -13.31 -8.35 -8.28
C TRP A 25 -12.79 -9.36 -7.26
N ILE A 26 -12.28 -10.52 -7.71
CA ILE A 26 -11.69 -11.54 -6.83
C ILE A 26 -10.47 -10.98 -6.10
N LEU A 27 -9.57 -10.28 -6.81
CA LEU A 27 -8.40 -9.64 -6.21
C LEU A 27 -8.80 -8.59 -5.17
N GLY A 28 -9.84 -7.80 -5.44
CA GLY A 28 -10.40 -6.82 -4.50
C GLY A 28 -10.94 -7.47 -3.23
N LEU A 29 -11.65 -8.59 -3.35
CA LEU A 29 -12.12 -9.38 -2.21
C LEU A 29 -10.97 -9.93 -1.36
N VAL A 30 -9.97 -10.53 -2.01
CA VAL A 30 -8.79 -11.05 -1.31
C VAL A 30 -8.07 -9.92 -0.57
N ALA A 31 -7.84 -8.78 -1.23
CA ALA A 31 -7.19 -7.61 -0.60
C ALA A 31 -8.01 -7.04 0.56
N PHE A 32 -9.34 -6.97 0.42
CA PHE A 32 -10.24 -6.48 1.47
C PHE A 32 -10.23 -7.40 2.71
N ILE A 33 -10.37 -8.71 2.50
CA ILE A 33 -10.32 -9.72 3.57
C ILE A 33 -8.94 -9.71 4.24
N TRP A 34 -7.87 -9.71 3.45
CA TRP A 34 -6.50 -9.65 3.98
C TRP A 34 -6.27 -8.39 4.79
N GLY A 35 -6.80 -7.24 4.36
CA GLY A 35 -6.77 -5.99 5.10
C GLY A 35 -7.46 -6.10 6.46
N ILE A 36 -8.65 -6.69 6.53
CA ILE A 36 -9.38 -6.89 7.80
C ILE A 36 -8.61 -7.83 8.74
N VAL A 37 -8.08 -8.93 8.22
CA VAL A 37 -7.27 -9.87 9.01
C VAL A 37 -6.03 -9.15 9.55
N ALA A 38 -5.35 -8.37 8.72
CA ALA A 38 -4.17 -7.60 9.14
C ALA A 38 -4.50 -6.55 10.22
N ARG A 39 -5.68 -5.93 10.18
CA ARG A 39 -6.15 -5.02 11.24
C ARG A 39 -6.39 -5.71 12.58
N THR A 40 -6.99 -6.90 12.52
CA THR A 40 -7.51 -7.59 13.72
C THR A 40 -6.45 -8.42 14.41
N THR A 41 -5.52 -9.00 13.66
CA THR A 41 -4.46 -9.85 14.21
C THR A 41 -3.20 -9.07 14.59
N GLY A 42 -3.03 -7.83 14.11
CA GLY A 42 -1.80 -7.04 14.30
C GLY A 42 -0.55 -7.64 13.64
N HIS A 43 -0.64 -8.88 13.15
CA HIS A 43 0.37 -9.60 12.41
C HIS A 43 0.05 -9.48 10.92
N PHE A 44 0.69 -8.52 10.28
CA PHE A 44 0.73 -8.51 8.83
C PHE A 44 1.55 -9.75 8.44
N GLY A 45 1.01 -10.64 7.62
CA GLY A 45 1.81 -11.71 7.01
C GLY A 45 2.87 -11.10 6.05
N PRO A 46 3.24 -11.73 4.93
CA PRO A 46 4.32 -11.25 4.02
C PRO A 46 4.19 -9.81 3.47
N LEU A 47 3.11 -9.10 3.78
CA LEU A 47 2.91 -7.67 3.55
C LEU A 47 3.72 -6.77 4.51
N GLU A 48 4.34 -7.34 5.56
CA GLU A 48 5.50 -6.81 6.29
C GLU A 48 6.72 -6.64 5.37
N ALA A 49 6.60 -6.08 4.19
CA ALA A 49 7.74 -5.78 3.35
C ALA A 49 7.70 -4.38 2.77
N HIS A 50 6.59 -3.66 2.90
CA HIS A 50 6.39 -2.45 2.10
C HIS A 50 5.92 -1.20 2.85
N MET A 51 5.29 -1.25 4.03
CA MET A 51 4.82 -0.03 4.69
C MET A 51 4.88 -0.10 6.23
N PRO A 52 5.65 0.77 6.90
CA PRO A 52 5.84 0.70 8.36
C PRO A 52 4.75 1.42 9.17
N THR A 53 3.71 1.97 8.54
CA THR A 53 2.54 2.49 9.27
C THR A 53 1.47 1.41 9.29
N VAL A 54 1.69 0.32 10.03
CA VAL A 54 0.83 -0.88 10.03
C VAL A 54 -0.66 -0.55 10.14
N THR A 55 -1.06 0.32 11.08
CA THR A 55 -2.45 0.75 11.22
C THR A 55 -2.95 1.56 10.01
N SER A 56 -2.12 2.43 9.42
CA SER A 56 -2.52 3.26 8.27
C SER A 56 -2.51 2.46 6.95
N GLY A 57 -1.56 1.53 6.80
CA GLY A 57 -1.40 0.66 5.65
C GLY A 57 -2.52 -0.35 5.52
N ALA A 58 -2.94 -1.00 6.62
CA ALA A 58 -4.13 -1.86 6.56
C ALA A 58 -5.42 -1.07 6.28
N ASN A 59 -5.56 0.13 6.85
CA ASN A 59 -6.69 1.02 6.52
C ASN A 59 -6.76 1.30 5.01
N LEU A 60 -5.60 1.62 4.44
CA LEU A 60 -5.47 1.93 3.03
C LEU A 60 -5.73 0.70 2.15
N LEU A 61 -5.23 -0.49 2.55
CA LEU A 61 -5.49 -1.74 1.85
C LEU A 61 -6.98 -2.11 1.87
N ILE A 62 -7.67 -1.92 3.01
CA ILE A 62 -9.12 -2.12 3.12
C ILE A 62 -9.86 -1.15 2.20
N ALA A 63 -9.52 0.14 2.25
CA ALA A 63 -10.18 1.16 1.42
C ALA A 63 -9.99 0.89 -0.07
N VAL A 64 -8.76 0.62 -0.51
CA VAL A 64 -8.42 0.32 -1.91
C VAL A 64 -9.07 -0.99 -2.34
N GLY A 65 -9.00 -2.05 -1.51
CA GLY A 65 -9.64 -3.33 -1.79
C GLY A 65 -11.15 -3.22 -1.97
N PHE A 66 -11.82 -2.43 -1.12
CA PHE A 66 -13.25 -2.15 -1.24
C PHE A 66 -13.60 -1.41 -2.54
N ILE A 67 -12.82 -0.40 -2.92
CA ILE A 67 -13.03 0.33 -4.18
C ILE A 67 -12.86 -0.62 -5.37
N ILE A 68 -11.77 -1.41 -5.41
CA ILE A 68 -11.52 -2.37 -6.49
C ILE A 68 -12.66 -3.40 -6.58
N MET A 69 -13.14 -3.91 -5.45
CA MET A 69 -14.29 -4.80 -5.38
C MET A 69 -15.55 -4.15 -5.96
N PHE A 70 -15.86 -2.91 -5.57
CA PHE A 70 -17.07 -2.23 -6.04
C PHE A 70 -17.01 -1.94 -7.55
N VAL A 71 -15.86 -1.47 -8.04
CA VAL A 71 -15.63 -1.21 -9.47
C VAL A 71 -15.67 -2.51 -10.29
N GLY A 72 -15.07 -3.59 -9.79
CA GLY A 72 -15.11 -4.91 -10.44
C GLY A 72 -16.54 -5.47 -10.52
N PHE A 73 -17.33 -5.31 -9.47
CA PHE A 73 -18.74 -5.72 -9.45
C PHE A 73 -19.59 -4.92 -10.45
N LEU A 74 -19.42 -3.59 -10.50
CA LEU A 74 -20.07 -2.74 -11.49
C LEU A 74 -19.67 -3.12 -12.93
N GLY A 75 -18.40 -3.47 -13.15
CA GLY A 75 -17.90 -3.97 -14.43
C GLY A 75 -18.55 -5.28 -14.85
N CYS A 76 -18.67 -6.25 -13.94
CA CYS A 76 -19.35 -7.53 -14.20
C CYS A 76 -20.84 -7.33 -14.49
N CYS A 77 -21.54 -6.52 -13.67
CA CYS A 77 -22.95 -6.20 -13.89
C CYS A 77 -23.18 -5.44 -15.20
N GLY A 78 -22.28 -4.50 -15.56
CA GLY A 78 -22.35 -3.74 -16.80
C GLY A 78 -22.18 -4.62 -18.04
N ALA A 79 -21.27 -5.60 -17.99
CA ALA A 79 -21.06 -6.56 -19.08
C ALA A 79 -22.27 -7.49 -19.29
N ILE A 80 -22.95 -7.89 -18.20
CA ILE A 80 -24.12 -8.78 -18.25
C ILE A 80 -25.39 -8.04 -18.68
N ARG A 81 -25.65 -6.84 -18.14
CA ARG A 81 -26.94 -6.14 -18.36
C ARG A 81 -27.05 -5.41 -19.70
N GLU A 82 -25.99 -5.32 -20.50
CA GLU A 82 -25.95 -4.54 -21.76
C GLU A 82 -26.49 -3.11 -21.63
N SER A 83 -26.54 -2.59 -20.40
CA SER A 83 -27.15 -1.31 -20.08
C SER A 83 -26.12 -0.22 -20.29
N GLN A 84 -26.45 0.73 -21.17
CA GLN A 84 -25.60 1.88 -21.45
C GLN A 84 -25.27 2.67 -20.18
N PHE A 85 -26.20 2.75 -19.22
CA PHE A 85 -25.98 3.47 -17.96
C PHE A 85 -24.91 2.82 -17.08
N LEU A 86 -24.92 1.48 -16.94
CA LEU A 86 -23.89 0.77 -16.17
C LEU A 86 -22.52 0.83 -16.85
N LEU A 87 -22.48 0.77 -18.19
CA LEU A 87 -21.24 0.90 -18.95
C LEU A 87 -20.64 2.31 -18.80
N MET A 88 -21.48 3.35 -18.81
CA MET A 88 -21.08 4.73 -18.56
C MET A 88 -20.57 4.94 -17.13
N ALA A 89 -21.24 4.34 -16.14
CA ALA A 89 -20.80 4.39 -14.75
C ALA A 89 -19.43 3.71 -14.55
N PHE A 90 -19.20 2.56 -15.21
CA PHE A 90 -17.89 1.89 -15.21
C PHE A 90 -16.80 2.78 -15.80
N TYR A 91 -17.05 3.37 -16.96
CA TYR A 91 -16.10 4.28 -17.61
C TYR A 91 -15.78 5.49 -16.72
N PHE A 92 -16.79 6.12 -16.13
CA PHE A 92 -16.61 7.25 -15.23
C PHE A 92 -15.80 6.88 -13.98
N SER A 93 -16.07 5.70 -13.40
CA SER A 93 -15.34 5.21 -12.23
C SER A 93 -13.85 4.98 -12.53
N VAL A 94 -13.54 4.36 -13.67
CA VAL A 94 -12.15 4.15 -14.11
C VAL A 94 -11.46 5.50 -14.39
N PHE A 95 -12.14 6.43 -15.05
CA PHE A 95 -11.61 7.75 -15.32
C PHE A 95 -11.31 8.54 -14.03
N MET A 96 -12.18 8.45 -13.04
CA MET A 96 -11.97 9.06 -11.73
C MET A 96 -10.77 8.43 -11.01
N CYS A 97 -10.64 7.10 -11.03
CA CYS A 97 -9.48 6.41 -10.45
C CYS A 97 -8.16 6.85 -11.12
N PHE A 98 -8.15 6.93 -12.45
CA PHE A 98 -6.98 7.40 -13.20
C PHE A 98 -6.58 8.83 -12.80
N SER A 99 -7.55 9.73 -12.70
CA SER A 99 -7.31 11.11 -12.28
C SER A 99 -6.76 11.19 -10.85
N LEU A 100 -7.30 10.39 -9.92
CA LEU A 100 -6.81 10.31 -8.54
C LEU A 100 -5.38 9.75 -8.47
N LEU A 101 -5.06 8.72 -9.25
CA LEU A 101 -3.71 8.15 -9.31
C LEU A 101 -2.69 9.16 -9.87
N MET A 102 -3.07 9.92 -10.91
CA MET A 102 -2.23 11.00 -11.44
C MET A 102 -2.01 12.11 -10.41
N ALA A 103 -3.06 12.55 -9.72
CA ALA A 103 -2.95 13.56 -8.67
C ALA A 103 -2.05 13.06 -7.52
N ALA A 104 -2.24 11.82 -7.06
CA ALA A 104 -1.42 11.21 -6.02
C ALA A 104 0.05 11.05 -6.45
N GLY A 105 0.30 10.68 -7.71
CA GLY A 105 1.65 10.58 -8.27
C GLY A 105 2.37 11.93 -8.31
N LEU A 106 1.69 12.98 -8.80
CA LEU A 106 2.22 14.35 -8.78
C LEU A 106 2.49 14.82 -7.35
N TRP A 107 1.57 14.53 -6.43
CA TRP A 107 1.71 14.87 -5.03
C TRP A 107 2.91 14.15 -4.39
N ALA A 108 3.10 12.87 -4.69
CA ALA A 108 4.23 12.08 -4.19
C ALA A 108 5.58 12.65 -4.65
N VAL A 109 5.68 13.05 -5.92
CA VAL A 109 6.89 13.69 -6.46
C VAL A 109 7.12 15.07 -5.83
N ALA A 110 6.07 15.88 -5.67
CA ALA A 110 6.18 17.19 -5.04
C ALA A 110 6.62 17.11 -3.55
N TRP A 111 6.29 16.02 -2.87
CA TRP A 111 6.62 15.82 -1.45
C TRP A 111 7.97 15.14 -1.19
N GLN A 112 8.61 14.55 -2.21
CA GLN A 112 9.95 13.94 -2.07
C GLN A 112 10.94 14.75 -1.24
N PRO A 113 11.14 16.08 -1.44
CA PRO A 113 12.14 16.83 -0.69
C PRO A 113 11.81 16.98 0.80
N ARG A 114 10.53 16.87 1.19
CA ARG A 114 10.11 17.01 2.59
C ARG A 114 10.01 15.68 3.32
N LEU A 115 9.83 14.56 2.59
CA LEU A 115 9.76 13.22 3.17
C LEU A 115 10.87 12.90 4.18
N PRO A 116 12.18 13.14 3.92
CA PRO A 116 13.23 12.77 4.88
C PRO A 116 13.11 13.50 6.22
N ILE A 117 12.68 14.77 6.22
CA ILE A 117 12.49 15.57 7.45
C ILE A 117 11.34 14.98 8.29
N TYR A 118 10.22 14.65 7.63
CA TYR A 118 9.08 14.04 8.32
C TYR A 118 9.42 12.65 8.84
N LEU A 119 10.13 11.83 8.05
CA LEU A 119 10.54 10.49 8.48
C LEU A 119 11.51 10.58 9.66
N HIS A 120 12.48 11.50 9.63
CA HIS A 120 13.41 11.69 10.74
C HIS A 120 12.69 12.05 12.05
N ASN A 121 11.79 13.03 12.01
CA ASN A 121 10.98 13.42 13.17
C ASN A 121 10.07 12.28 13.68
N SER A 122 9.54 11.46 12.77
CA SER A 122 8.76 10.27 13.15
C SER A 122 9.65 9.22 13.82
N LEU A 123 10.81 8.90 13.25
CA LEU A 123 11.77 7.96 13.84
C LEU A 123 12.25 8.42 15.21
N GLU A 124 12.54 9.72 15.39
CA GLU A 124 12.95 10.28 16.68
C GLU A 124 11.87 10.07 17.75
N LYS A 125 10.59 10.27 17.40
CA LYS A 125 9.47 10.00 18.30
C LYS A 125 9.34 8.51 18.65
N LEU A 126 9.50 7.62 17.67
CA LEU A 126 9.47 6.17 17.90
C LEU A 126 10.61 5.72 18.82
N VAL A 127 11.84 6.21 18.61
CA VAL A 127 12.99 5.91 19.47
C VAL A 127 12.76 6.46 20.88
N LYS A 128 12.16 7.64 21.02
CA LYS A 128 11.83 8.22 22.32
C LYS A 128 10.74 7.42 23.05
N SER A 129 9.70 6.98 22.33
CA SER A 129 8.63 6.11 22.84
C SER A 129 9.20 4.78 23.33
N TYR A 130 10.09 4.17 22.54
CA TYR A 130 10.81 2.95 22.90
C TYR A 130 11.55 3.06 24.24
N LYS A 131 12.21 4.20 24.51
CA LYS A 131 12.94 4.42 25.76
C LYS A 131 12.04 4.68 26.98
N THR A 132 10.86 5.24 26.75
CA THR A 132 10.01 5.79 27.84
C THR A 132 8.92 4.80 28.23
N ASP A 133 8.14 4.35 27.26
CA ASP A 133 6.90 3.61 27.49
C ASP A 133 7.01 2.15 27.02
N GLY A 134 7.92 1.85 26.07
CA GLY A 134 8.14 0.49 25.59
C GLY A 134 6.91 -0.14 24.96
N ASP A 135 6.04 0.67 24.35
CA ASP A 135 4.80 0.20 23.74
C ASP A 135 5.09 -0.87 22.69
N PRO A 136 4.45 -2.05 22.77
CA PRO A 136 4.76 -3.17 21.89
C PRO A 136 4.48 -2.88 20.41
N GLU A 137 3.53 -1.98 20.09
CA GLU A 137 3.26 -1.59 18.71
C GLU A 137 4.39 -0.73 18.15
N ASP A 138 4.82 0.29 18.91
CA ASP A 138 5.92 1.17 18.53
C ASP A 138 7.26 0.42 18.41
N VAL A 139 7.51 -0.53 19.32
CA VAL A 139 8.70 -1.41 19.30
C VAL A 139 8.71 -2.27 18.05
N ASN A 140 7.57 -2.87 17.69
CA ASN A 140 7.48 -3.73 16.50
C ASN A 140 7.71 -2.92 15.21
N ILE A 141 7.12 -1.73 15.12
CA ILE A 141 7.30 -0.82 13.99
C ILE A 141 8.77 -0.37 13.88
N LEU A 142 9.40 -0.02 14.99
CA LEU A 142 10.79 0.42 15.02
C LEU A 142 11.73 -0.72 14.57
N ASN A 143 11.55 -1.93 15.08
CA ASN A 143 12.31 -3.12 14.66
C ASN A 143 12.11 -3.41 13.17
N PHE A 144 10.89 -3.27 12.68
CA PHE A 144 10.55 -3.48 11.28
C PHE A 144 11.29 -2.52 10.34
N ILE A 145 11.24 -1.22 10.65
CA ILE A 145 11.92 -0.18 9.86
C ILE A 145 13.42 -0.45 9.84
N GLN A 146 14.00 -0.71 11.01
CA GLN A 146 15.44 -0.94 11.16
C GLN A 146 15.93 -2.17 10.38
N ASN A 147 15.17 -3.28 10.43
CA ASN A 147 15.50 -4.48 9.67
C ASN A 147 15.30 -4.30 8.16
N LYS A 148 14.26 -3.56 7.73
CA LYS A 148 13.96 -3.36 6.30
C LYS A 148 14.89 -2.40 5.61
N PHE A 149 15.26 -1.32 6.29
CA PHE A 149 16.14 -0.29 5.73
C PHE A 149 17.59 -0.44 6.17
N VAL A 150 17.91 -1.50 6.93
CA VAL A 150 19.24 -1.77 7.48
C VAL A 150 19.79 -0.51 8.16
N CYS A 151 18.99 0.07 9.06
CA CYS A 151 19.33 1.30 9.76
C CYS A 151 19.13 1.12 11.27
N CYS A 152 19.75 1.99 12.07
CA CYS A 152 19.61 1.96 13.52
C CYS A 152 19.40 3.36 14.09
N GLY A 153 18.28 3.59 14.76
CA GLY A 153 17.91 4.91 15.30
C GLY A 153 17.50 5.92 14.22
N ALA A 154 17.30 7.17 14.62
CA ALA A 154 17.01 8.28 13.71
C ALA A 154 18.29 8.87 13.11
N VAL A 155 19.34 9.00 13.92
CA VAL A 155 20.68 9.48 13.56
C VAL A 155 21.72 8.37 13.62
N GLY A 156 21.49 7.33 14.45
CA GLY A 156 22.40 6.21 14.59
C GLY A 156 22.21 5.46 15.91
N VAL A 157 23.14 4.52 16.18
CA VAL A 157 23.22 3.79 17.47
C VAL A 157 23.37 4.71 18.69
N VAL A 158 23.88 5.93 18.48
CA VAL A 158 24.03 6.97 19.51
C VAL A 158 22.69 7.37 20.11
N ASP A 159 21.60 7.21 19.36
CA ASP A 159 20.26 7.50 19.87
C ASP A 159 19.86 6.53 20.99
N TYR A 160 20.58 5.42 21.22
CA TYR A 160 20.31 4.46 22.30
C TYR A 160 21.31 4.54 23.47
N SER A 161 22.14 5.59 23.55
CA SER A 161 23.28 5.69 24.50
C SER A 161 22.98 5.41 26.00
N ASN A 162 21.72 5.33 26.43
CA ASN A 162 21.29 5.03 27.80
C ASN A 162 20.22 3.92 27.91
N SER A 163 19.99 3.14 26.85
CA SER A 163 18.94 2.10 26.80
C SER A 163 19.45 0.89 26.02
N PRO A 164 18.94 -0.33 26.29
CA PRO A 164 19.32 -1.50 25.53
C PRO A 164 19.02 -1.28 24.04
N VAL A 165 20.01 -1.53 23.19
CA VAL A 165 19.84 -1.44 21.73
C VAL A 165 18.94 -2.60 21.29
N PRO A 166 17.89 -2.33 20.48
CA PRO A 166 17.03 -3.39 20.00
C PRO A 166 17.79 -4.37 19.10
N THR A 167 17.41 -5.65 19.16
CA THR A 167 18.08 -6.73 18.41
C THR A 167 18.00 -6.55 16.88
N SER A 168 17.06 -5.75 16.39
CA SER A 168 16.95 -5.33 14.98
C SER A 168 18.16 -4.54 14.47
N CYS A 169 18.92 -3.89 15.35
CA CYS A 169 20.14 -3.16 15.00
C CYS A 169 21.39 -4.07 14.96
N GLY A 170 21.23 -5.38 15.18
CA GLY A 170 22.32 -6.35 15.28
C GLY A 170 23.28 -6.25 14.10
N SER A 171 24.53 -5.83 14.40
CA SER A 171 25.68 -5.55 13.52
C SER A 171 25.94 -4.10 13.06
N SER A 172 25.37 -3.09 13.70
CA SER A 172 25.67 -1.66 13.42
C SER A 172 26.99 -1.13 14.03
N HIS A 173 27.95 -1.99 14.37
CA HIS A 173 29.31 -1.55 14.72
C HIS A 173 30.18 -1.26 13.48
N GLN A 174 29.77 -1.67 12.27
CA GLN A 174 30.56 -1.49 11.04
C GLN A 174 29.94 -0.56 9.98
N GLU A 175 28.69 -0.10 10.12
CA GLU A 175 28.04 0.72 9.08
C GLU A 175 28.07 2.23 9.35
N GLN A 176 29.02 2.69 10.16
CA GLN A 176 29.23 4.12 10.45
C GLN A 176 29.96 4.86 9.29
N THR A 177 30.21 4.22 8.13
CA THR A 177 31.10 4.76 7.08
C THR A 177 30.44 5.06 5.73
N GLN A 178 29.15 4.79 5.49
CA GLN A 178 28.51 5.06 4.19
C GLN A 178 27.37 6.09 4.24
N ARG A 179 27.69 7.31 4.68
CA ARG A 179 27.03 8.51 4.12
C ARG A 179 28.06 9.22 3.22
N PRO A 180 27.96 9.15 1.88
CA PRO A 180 28.70 10.09 1.05
C PRO A 180 28.10 11.49 1.29
N LEU A 181 29.01 12.43 1.52
CA LEU A 181 28.78 13.85 1.76
C LEU A 181 28.26 14.55 0.51
#